data_AF-A0A1E9VSH5-F1
#
_entry.id   AF-A0A1E9VSH5-F1
#
_cell.length_a   1.000
_cell.length_b   1.000
_cell.length_c   1.000
_cell.angle_alpha   90.00
_cell.angle_beta   90.00
_cell.angle_gamma   90.00
#
_symmetry.space_group_name_H-M   'P 1'
#
loop_
_entity.id
_entity.type
_entity.pdbx_description
1 polymer ?
#
loop_
_entity_poly.entity_id
_entity_poly.type
_entity_poly.pdbx_seq_one_letter_code
_entity_poly.pdbx_strand_id
1 'polypeptide(L)'
;MYNLAVAYFQGDGIQQNYQKAQAWYQKAADMGHASAKYNLGSMYFYGQGVAANQSHALALWQQAAKQGNAKAAHNIGVYYYKSNLEQNKAAAKQWFLVSCQLGLSDGCIKHDNFDKLTTN
;
A
#
# COMPACT_ATOMS: atom_id res chain seq x y z
N MET A 1 -2.87 -17.29 -8.91
CA MET A 1 -1.63 -16.49 -8.82
C MET A 1 -1.56 -15.74 -7.49
N TYR A 2 -2.50 -14.84 -7.18
CA TYR A 2 -2.52 -14.09 -5.91
C TYR A 2 -2.52 -14.98 -4.65
N ASN A 3 -3.41 -15.97 -4.55
CA ASN A 3 -3.47 -16.85 -3.36
C ASN A 3 -2.18 -17.66 -3.15
N LEU A 4 -1.51 -18.07 -4.22
CA LEU A 4 -0.21 -18.75 -4.13
C LEU A 4 0.88 -17.80 -3.64
N ALA A 5 0.84 -16.53 -4.06
CA ALA A 5 1.73 -15.50 -3.54
C ALA A 5 1.50 -15.28 -2.03
N VAL A 6 0.24 -15.25 -1.59
CA VAL A 6 -0.14 -15.14 -0.17
C VAL A 6 0.39 -16.34 0.62
N ALA A 7 0.18 -17.57 0.12
CA ALA A 7 0.69 -18.79 0.78
C ALA A 7 2.21 -18.76 0.94
N TYR A 8 2.97 -18.37 -0.10
CA TYR A 8 4.42 -18.22 0.01
C TYR A 8 4.83 -17.08 0.94
N PHE A 9 4.06 -15.99 0.99
CA PHE A 9 4.33 -14.86 1.86
C PHE A 9 4.10 -15.21 3.34
N GLN A 10 3.04 -15.94 3.65
CA GLN A 10 2.63 -16.28 5.02
C GLN A 10 3.24 -17.61 5.51
N GLY A 11 3.67 -18.48 4.60
CA GLY A 11 4.05 -19.85 4.94
C GLY A 11 2.86 -20.75 5.28
N ASP A 12 1.67 -20.46 4.75
CA ASP A 12 0.46 -21.23 5.03
C ASP A 12 0.38 -22.47 4.12
N GLY A 13 0.45 -23.66 4.73
CA GLY A 13 0.46 -24.94 4.03
C GLY A 13 1.71 -25.22 3.17
N ILE A 14 2.63 -24.26 3.04
CA ILE A 14 3.90 -24.37 2.31
C ILE A 14 5.02 -23.62 3.03
N GLN A 15 6.28 -23.97 2.76
CA GLN A 15 7.41 -23.23 3.31
C GLN A 15 7.39 -21.77 2.85
N GLN A 16 7.45 -20.84 3.81
CA GLN A 16 7.52 -19.40 3.55
C GLN A 16 8.71 -19.07 2.65
N ASN A 17 8.45 -18.26 1.63
CA ASN A 17 9.47 -17.80 0.70
C ASN A 17 9.07 -16.46 0.07
N TYR A 18 9.66 -15.37 0.55
CA TYR A 18 9.34 -14.03 0.06
C TYR A 18 9.75 -13.81 -1.41
N GLN A 19 10.83 -14.42 -1.91
CA GLN A 19 11.21 -14.27 -3.32
C GLN A 19 10.17 -14.91 -4.26
N LYS A 20 9.66 -16.10 -3.90
CA LYS A 20 8.57 -16.74 -4.64
C LYS A 20 7.28 -15.94 -4.51
N ALA A 21 6.95 -15.43 -3.32
CA ALA A 21 5.79 -14.57 -3.13
C ALA A 21 5.86 -13.32 -4.02
N GLN A 22 7.01 -12.65 -4.07
CA GLN A 22 7.25 -11.48 -4.92
C GLN A 22 6.98 -11.81 -6.39
N ALA A 23 7.54 -12.92 -6.89
CA ALA A 23 7.37 -13.32 -8.28
C ALA A 23 5.90 -13.60 -8.63
N TRP A 24 5.15 -14.23 -7.72
CA TRP A 24 3.72 -14.51 -7.93
C TRP A 24 2.84 -13.27 -7.78
N TYR A 25 3.16 -12.36 -6.87
CA TYR A 25 2.48 -11.07 -6.79
C TYR A 25 2.74 -10.22 -8.02
N GLN A 26 3.97 -10.21 -8.56
CA GLN A 26 4.30 -9.51 -9.80
C GLN A 26 3.43 -9.99 -10.95
N LYS A 27 3.38 -11.32 -11.19
CA LYS A 27 2.53 -11.89 -12.24
C LYS A 27 1.05 -11.50 -12.10
N ALA A 28 0.52 -11.52 -10.87
CA ALA A 28 -0.86 -11.12 -10.62
C ALA A 28 -1.07 -9.60 -10.80
N ALA A 29 -0.08 -8.79 -10.40
CA ALA A 29 -0.10 -7.34 -10.56
C ALA A 29 -0.07 -6.93 -12.05
N ASP A 30 0.73 -7.61 -12.86
CA ASP A 30 0.84 -7.39 -14.31
C ASP A 30 -0.49 -7.70 -15.02
N MET A 31 -1.26 -8.66 -14.50
CA MET A 31 -2.63 -8.95 -14.93
C MET A 31 -3.69 -7.98 -14.36
N GLY A 32 -3.27 -6.92 -13.69
CA GLY A 32 -4.16 -5.87 -13.19
C GLY A 32 -4.81 -6.16 -11.83
N HIS A 33 -4.35 -7.16 -11.07
CA HIS A 33 -4.94 -7.48 -9.76
C HIS A 33 -4.54 -6.44 -8.69
N ALA A 34 -5.51 -5.62 -8.25
CA ALA A 34 -5.27 -4.50 -7.33
C ALA A 34 -4.63 -4.92 -6.00
N SER A 35 -5.11 -6.00 -5.36
CA SER A 35 -4.54 -6.48 -4.10
C SER A 35 -3.13 -7.06 -4.27
N ALA A 36 -2.78 -7.53 -5.48
CA ALA A 36 -1.44 -8.02 -5.75
C ALA A 36 -0.46 -6.84 -5.85
N LYS A 37 -0.85 -5.77 -6.55
CA LYS A 37 -0.10 -4.50 -6.56
C LYS A 37 0.07 -3.93 -5.17
N TYR A 38 -0.98 -3.98 -4.34
CA TYR A 38 -0.90 -3.55 -2.94
C TYR A 38 0.16 -4.34 -2.15
N ASN A 39 0.11 -5.67 -2.19
CA ASN A 39 1.06 -6.52 -1.45
C ASN A 39 2.48 -6.41 -2.00
N LEU A 40 2.64 -6.37 -3.33
CA LEU A 40 3.94 -6.16 -3.96
C LEU A 40 4.54 -4.80 -3.57
N GLY A 41 3.73 -3.75 -3.55
CA GLY A 41 4.15 -2.43 -3.08
C GLY A 41 4.63 -2.48 -1.62
N SER A 42 3.92 -3.19 -0.75
CA SER A 42 4.34 -3.40 0.64
C SER A 42 5.67 -4.16 0.73
N MET A 43 5.89 -5.17 -0.11
CA MET A 43 7.16 -5.89 -0.14
C MET A 43 8.33 -4.99 -0.54
N TYR A 44 8.17 -4.13 -1.56
CA TYR A 44 9.17 -3.12 -1.91
C TYR A 44 9.35 -2.07 -0.82
N PHE A 45 8.28 -1.70 -0.10
CA PHE A 45 8.38 -0.72 0.97
C PHE A 45 9.22 -1.23 2.15
N TYR A 46 8.99 -2.49 2.56
CA TYR A 46 9.67 -3.11 3.71
C TYR A 46 10.92 -3.91 3.34
N GLY A 47 11.24 -4.08 2.06
CA GLY A 47 12.38 -4.88 1.61
C GLY A 47 12.19 -6.40 1.83
N GLN A 48 10.96 -6.90 1.75
CA GLN A 48 10.65 -8.31 2.03
C GLN A 48 10.86 -9.17 0.78
N GLY A 49 11.95 -9.94 0.74
CA GLY A 49 12.29 -10.80 -0.41
C GLY A 49 12.69 -10.04 -1.67
N VAL A 50 12.83 -8.72 -1.59
CA VAL A 50 13.30 -7.82 -2.64
C VAL A 50 14.00 -6.63 -1.97
N ALA A 51 14.95 -6.00 -2.66
CA ALA A 51 15.57 -4.77 -2.16
C ALA A 51 14.51 -3.68 -1.96
N ALA A 52 14.59 -2.96 -0.85
CA ALA A 52 13.64 -1.91 -0.54
C ALA A 52 13.68 -0.79 -1.59
N ASN A 53 12.52 -0.37 -2.07
CA ASN A 53 12.37 0.72 -3.05
C ASN A 53 11.04 1.44 -2.81
N GLN A 54 11.09 2.55 -2.07
CA GLN A 54 9.90 3.30 -1.70
C GLN A 54 9.20 3.94 -2.92
N SER A 55 9.95 4.44 -3.89
CA SER A 55 9.37 5.04 -5.11
C SER A 55 8.58 4.00 -5.91
N HIS A 56 9.11 2.78 -6.04
CA HIS A 56 8.40 1.69 -6.71
C HIS A 56 7.19 1.23 -5.88
N ALA A 57 7.32 1.14 -4.56
CA ALA A 57 6.21 0.83 -3.67
C ALA A 57 5.04 1.81 -3.82
N LEU A 58 5.34 3.13 -3.83
CA LEU A 58 4.34 4.18 -4.04
C LEU A 58 3.65 4.05 -5.40
N ALA A 59 4.41 3.80 -6.48
CA ALA A 59 3.83 3.63 -7.80
C ALA A 59 2.85 2.44 -7.85
N LEU A 60 3.19 1.32 -7.22
CA LEU A 60 2.32 0.14 -7.13
C LEU A 60 1.08 0.42 -6.29
N TRP A 61 1.22 1.08 -5.14
CA TRP A 61 0.09 1.47 -4.32
C TRP A 61 -0.83 2.46 -5.03
N GLN A 62 -0.29 3.43 -5.77
CA GLN A 62 -1.09 4.40 -6.53
C GLN A 62 -1.92 3.69 -7.60
N GLN A 63 -1.33 2.71 -8.30
CA GLN A 63 -2.06 1.89 -9.26
C GLN A 63 -3.15 1.05 -8.58
N ALA A 64 -2.87 0.45 -7.41
CA ALA A 64 -3.85 -0.32 -6.66
C ALA A 64 -5.02 0.56 -6.18
N ALA A 65 -4.73 1.77 -5.68
CA ALA A 65 -5.74 2.73 -5.25
C ALA A 65 -6.65 3.18 -6.41
N LYS A 66 -6.07 3.45 -7.59
CA LYS A 66 -6.85 3.74 -8.82
C LYS A 66 -7.79 2.58 -9.22
N GLN A 67 -7.49 1.37 -8.78
CA GLN A 67 -8.32 0.17 -8.99
C GLN A 67 -9.22 -0.15 -7.79
N GLY A 68 -9.42 0.81 -6.87
CA GLY A 68 -10.34 0.67 -5.75
C GLY A 68 -9.74 0.06 -4.47
N ASN A 69 -8.43 -0.16 -4.39
CA ASN A 69 -7.81 -0.66 -3.17
C ASN A 69 -7.68 0.46 -2.11
N ALA A 70 -8.61 0.51 -1.18
CA ALA A 70 -8.64 1.52 -0.12
C ALA A 70 -7.40 1.49 0.79
N LYS A 71 -6.87 0.30 1.11
CA LYS A 71 -5.67 0.14 1.94
C LYS A 71 -4.42 0.74 1.27
N ALA A 72 -4.32 0.63 -0.05
CA ALA A 72 -3.24 1.25 -0.80
C ALA A 72 -3.30 2.78 -0.71
N ALA A 73 -4.48 3.38 -0.89
CA ALA A 73 -4.67 4.82 -0.70
C ALA A 73 -4.30 5.26 0.73
N HIS A 74 -4.72 4.49 1.73
CA HIS A 74 -4.36 4.75 3.13
C HIS A 74 -2.85 4.75 3.36
N ASN A 75 -2.13 3.74 2.86
CA ASN A 75 -0.69 3.63 3.03
C ASN A 75 0.08 4.77 2.37
N ILE A 76 -0.40 5.27 1.21
CA ILE A 76 0.17 6.46 0.57
C ILE A 76 -0.06 7.70 1.45
N GLY A 77 -1.27 7.85 2.01
CA GLY A 77 -1.57 8.91 2.96
C GLY A 77 -0.64 8.90 4.17
N VAL A 78 -0.43 7.73 4.78
CA VAL A 78 0.51 7.54 5.90
C VAL A 78 1.94 7.86 5.49
N TYR A 79 2.37 7.45 4.30
CA TYR A 79 3.72 7.73 3.80
C TYR A 79 3.97 9.24 3.72
N TYR A 80 3.08 9.99 3.06
CA TYR A 80 3.23 11.44 2.93
C TYR A 80 3.10 12.15 4.28
N TYR A 81 2.20 11.69 5.15
CA TYR A 81 2.06 12.23 6.50
C TYR A 81 3.36 12.13 7.31
N LYS A 82 4.04 10.98 7.23
CA LYS A 82 5.29 10.73 7.97
C LYS A 82 6.54 11.36 7.33
N SER A 83 6.46 11.78 6.07
CA SER A 83 7.62 12.31 5.34
C SER A 83 8.10 13.69 5.84
N ASN A 84 7.44 14.30 6.84
CA ASN A 84 7.81 15.56 7.51
C ASN A 84 8.07 16.77 6.59
N LEU A 85 7.66 16.69 5.32
CA LEU A 85 7.66 17.83 4.41
C LEU A 85 6.28 18.48 4.49
N GLU A 86 6.23 19.76 4.87
CA GLU A 86 4.98 20.55 4.93
C GLU A 86 4.16 20.45 3.63
N GLN A 87 4.86 20.42 2.49
CA GLN A 87 4.27 20.28 1.15
C GLN A 87 3.51 18.95 0.96
N ASN A 88 3.87 17.91 1.71
CA ASN A 88 3.26 16.59 1.62
C ASN A 88 2.02 16.43 2.51
N LYS A 89 1.70 17.41 3.38
CA LYS A 89 0.49 17.36 4.23
C LYS A 89 -0.78 17.37 3.40
N ALA A 90 -0.85 18.23 2.38
CA ALA A 90 -1.99 18.28 1.47
C ALA A 90 -2.15 16.95 0.72
N ALA A 91 -1.06 16.38 0.21
CA ALA A 91 -1.08 15.07 -0.45
C ALA A 91 -1.57 13.96 0.50
N ALA A 92 -1.09 13.95 1.75
CA ALA A 92 -1.53 12.98 2.75
C ALA A 92 -3.04 13.08 3.01
N LYS A 93 -3.56 14.29 3.25
CA LYS A 93 -5.00 14.54 3.49
C LYS A 93 -5.85 14.09 2.30
N GLN A 94 -5.38 14.32 1.07
CA GLN A 94 -6.06 13.88 -0.16
C GLN A 94 -6.07 12.35 -0.28
N TRP A 95 -4.96 11.67 0.00
CA TRP A 95 -4.92 10.20 -0.05
C TRP A 95 -5.77 9.54 1.05
N PHE A 96 -5.90 10.16 2.23
CA PHE A 96 -6.86 9.73 3.23
C PHE A 96 -8.31 9.91 2.78
N LEU A 97 -8.64 11.01 2.08
CA LEU A 97 -9.96 11.20 1.47
C LEU A 97 -10.26 10.11 0.44
N VAL A 98 -9.31 9.80 -0.46
CA VAL A 98 -9.46 8.70 -1.43
C VAL A 98 -9.69 7.37 -0.71
N SER A 99 -8.92 7.08 0.34
CA SER A 99 -9.12 5.89 1.16
C SER A 99 -10.52 5.83 1.79
N CYS A 100 -11.06 6.96 2.25
CA CYS A 100 -12.41 7.07 2.79
C CYS A 100 -13.48 6.78 1.72
N GLN A 101 -13.35 7.41 0.55
CA GLN A 101 -14.26 7.23 -0.59
C GLN A 101 -14.30 5.79 -1.11
N LEU A 102 -13.18 5.07 -0.97
CA LEU A 102 -13.07 3.64 -1.28
C LEU A 102 -13.60 2.72 -0.17
N GLY A 103 -14.16 3.28 0.91
CA GLY A 103 -14.87 2.54 1.95
C GLY A 103 -14.04 2.13 3.17
N LEU A 104 -12.82 2.67 3.35
CA LEU A 104 -12.03 2.41 4.56
C LEU A 104 -12.30 3.49 5.62
N SER A 105 -12.97 3.10 6.72
CA SER A 105 -13.31 3.99 7.83
C SER A 105 -12.11 4.73 8.41
N ASP A 106 -10.96 4.06 8.55
CA ASP A 106 -9.72 4.67 9.02
C ASP A 106 -9.25 5.83 8.11
N GLY A 107 -9.53 5.74 6.80
CA GLY A 107 -9.29 6.84 5.87
C GLY A 107 -10.12 8.07 6.22
N CYS A 108 -11.41 7.90 6.53
CA CYS A 108 -12.29 9.00 6.92
C CYS A 108 -11.83 9.62 8.25
N ILE A 109 -11.54 8.79 9.25
CA ILE A 109 -11.07 9.25 10.57
C ILE A 109 -9.79 10.06 10.45
N LYS A 110 -8.83 9.61 9.62
CA LYS A 110 -7.57 10.31 9.38
C LYS A 110 -7.77 11.60 8.60
N HIS A 111 -8.67 11.63 7.63
CA HIS A 111 -9.00 12.83 6.87
C HIS A 111 -9.65 13.90 7.76
N ASP A 112 -10.67 13.52 8.54
CA ASP A 112 -11.46 14.44 9.36
C ASP A 112 -10.65 15.02 10.54
N ASN A 113 -9.75 14.21 11.10
CA ASN A 113 -8.89 14.64 12.20
C ASN A 113 -7.52 15.17 11.73
N PHE A 114 -7.29 15.31 10.42
CA PHE A 114 -5.97 15.62 9.88
C PHE A 114 -5.36 16.88 10.51
N ASP A 115 -6.14 17.96 10.59
CA ASP A 115 -5.65 19.25 11.09
C ASP A 115 -5.43 19.23 12.61
N LYS A 116 -6.17 18.40 13.36
CA LYS A 116 -5.99 18.18 14.80
C LYS A 116 -4.72 17.38 15.13
N LEU A 117 -4.28 16.55 14.19
CA LEU A 117 -3.08 15.71 14.34
C LEU A 117 -1.78 16.48 14.05
N THR A 118 -1.87 17.64 13.41
CA THR A 118 -0.71 18.46 13.00
C THR A 118 -0.41 19.65 13.92
N THR A 119 -1.16 19.84 15.00
CA THR A 119 -1.08 20.98 15.92
C THR A 119 -0.33 20.71 17.24
N ASN A 120 0.53 19.68 17.30
CA ASN A 120 1.47 19.46 18.42
C ASN A 120 2.91 19.69 17.97
#